data_AF-A0A7C4VQT5-F1
#
_entry.id   AF-A0A7C4VQT5-F1
#
_cell.length_a   1.000
_cell.length_b   1.000
_cell.length_c   1.000
_cell.angle_alpha   90.00
_cell.angle_beta   90.00
_cell.angle_gamma   90.00
#
_symmetry.space_group_name_H-M   'P 1'
#
loop_
_entity.id
_entity.type
_entity.pdbx_description
1 polymer ?
#
loop_
_entity_poly.entity_id
_entity_poly.type
_entity_poly.pdbx_seq_one_letter_code
_entity_poly.pdbx_strand_id
1 'polypeptide(L)' 'MITLTVKLPEALAAKLESLVRRRGQRRSEVVRQAIERAIEEEPESSGQSVYDLAKDLIQPGSGPKDLSSNPKHMRDYGS' A
#
# COMPACT_ATOMS: atom_id res chain seq x y z
N MET A 1 -21.60 3.01 11.40
CA MET A 1 -20.70 2.52 12.47
C MET A 1 -20.98 1.05 12.71
N ILE A 2 -19.93 0.25 12.84
CA ILE A 2 -20.01 -1.16 13.23
C ILE A 2 -19.32 -1.29 14.59
N THR A 3 -19.88 -2.08 15.51
CA THR A 3 -19.30 -2.34 16.82
C THR A 3 -18.46 -3.61 16.80
N LEU A 4 -17.26 -3.54 17.36
CA LEU A 4 -16.35 -4.66 17.54
C LEU A 4 -16.01 -4.79 19.03
N THR A 5 -16.09 -6.00 19.57
CA THR A 5 -15.63 -6.32 20.93
C THR A 5 -14.28 -7.00 20.85
N VAL A 6 -13.27 -6.41 21.49
CA VAL A 6 -11.89 -6.93 21.49
C VAL A 6 -11.46 -7.22 22.93
N LYS A 7 -10.87 -8.39 23.17
CA LYS A 7 -10.22 -8.69 24.45
C LYS A 7 -8.85 -8.02 24.48
N LEU A 8 -8.62 -7.18 25.49
CA LEU A 8 -7.36 -6.48 25.68
C LEU A 8 -6.64 -7.07 26.90
N PRO A 9 -5.34 -7.41 26.79
CA PRO A 9 -4.52 -7.69 27.97
C PRO A 9 -4.53 -6.50 28.93
N GLU A 10 -4.52 -6.76 30.23
CA GLU A 10 -4.63 -5.72 31.27
C GLU A 10 -3.54 -4.64 31.14
N ALA A 11 -2.30 -5.05 30.86
CA ALA A 11 -1.20 -4.13 30.61
C ALA A 11 -1.44 -3.20 29.42
N LEU A 12 -2.11 -3.68 28.36
CA LEU A 12 -2.43 -2.87 27.19
C LEU A 12 -3.59 -1.92 27.48
N ALA A 13 -4.59 -2.37 28.24
CA ALA A 13 -5.70 -1.53 28.70
C ALA A 13 -5.19 -0.36 29.55
N ALA A 14 -4.26 -0.60 30.49
CA ALA A 14 -3.66 0.46 31.31
C ALA A 14 -2.90 1.51 30.48
N LYS A 15 -2.17 1.06 29.45
CA LYS A 15 -1.48 1.96 28.50
C LYS A 15 -2.48 2.79 27.69
N LEU A 16 -3.57 2.17 27.24
CA LEU A 16 -4.64 2.84 26.50
C LEU A 16 -5.28 3.93 27.35
N GLU A 17 -5.66 3.64 28.60
CA GLU A 17 -6.23 4.64 29.52
C GLU A 17 -5.30 5.82 29.77
N SER A 18 -4.00 5.54 29.95
CA SER A 18 -2.99 6.58 30.14
C SER A 18 -2.88 7.50 28.91
N LEU A 19 -2.96 6.92 27.71
CA LEU A 19 -2.92 7.66 26.46
C LEU A 19 -4.18 8.48 26.23
N VAL A 20 -5.36 7.91 26.50
CA VAL A 20 -6.68 8.58 26.46
C VAL A 20 -6.67 9.81 27.38
N ARG A 21 -6.21 9.65 28.64
CA ARG A 21 -6.09 10.75 29.60
C ARG A 21 -5.13 11.83 29.12
N ARG A 22 -3.96 11.44 28.62
CA ARG A 22 -2.95 12.38 28.12
C ARG A 22 -3.44 13.19 26.92
N ARG A 23 -4.22 12.58 26.03
CA ARG A 23 -4.74 13.23 24.82
C ARG A 23 -6.09 13.95 25.02
N GLY A 24 -6.79 13.72 26.13
CA GLY A 24 -8.14 14.26 26.35
C GLY A 24 -9.19 13.72 25.37
N GLN A 25 -8.94 12.57 24.75
CA GLN A 25 -9.79 11.95 23.73
C GLN A 25 -10.64 10.82 24.33
N ARG A 26 -11.64 10.34 23.59
CA ARG A 26 -12.42 9.16 23.99
C ARG A 26 -11.67 7.88 23.62
N ARG A 27 -11.87 6.80 24.38
CA ARG A 27 -11.29 5.47 24.08
C ARG A 27 -11.56 5.03 22.65
N SER A 28 -12.79 5.21 22.17
CA SER A 28 -13.19 4.81 20.82
C SER A 28 -12.52 5.61 19.72
N GLU A 29 -12.18 6.88 19.96
CA GLU A 29 -11.44 7.72 19.01
C GLU A 29 -10.00 7.27 18.90
N VAL A 30 -9.36 7.04 20.05
CA VAL A 30 -7.98 6.53 20.11
C VAL A 30 -7.86 5.16 19.44
N VAL A 31 -8.77 4.23 19.75
CA VAL A 31 -8.75 2.88 19.17
C VAL A 31 -9.02 2.94 17.67
N ARG A 32 -9.96 3.76 17.22
CA ARG A 32 -10.23 3.92 15.78
C ARG A 32 -9.03 4.49 15.04
N GLN A 33 -8.40 5.55 15.55
CA GLN A 33 -7.18 6.12 14.94
C GLN A 33 -6.04 5.11 14.89
N ALA A 34 -5.90 4.27 15.91
CA ALA A 34 -4.88 3.23 15.91
C ALA A 34 -5.15 2.18 14.83
N ILE A 35 -6.42 1.80 14.61
CA ILE A 35 -6.82 0.88 13.53
C ILE A 35 -6.62 1.52 12.16
N GLU A 36 -7.04 2.77 11.96
CA GLU A 36 -6.86 3.52 10.70
C GLU A 36 -5.37 3.59 10.33
N ARG A 37 -4.52 3.98 11.27
CA ARG A 37 -3.06 4.00 11.06
C ARG A 37 -2.49 2.63 10.76
N ALA A 38 -2.92 1.60 11.47
CA ALA A 38 -2.42 0.25 11.23
C ALA A 38 -2.76 -0.24 9.82
N ILE A 39 -3.91 0.16 9.26
CA ILE A 39 -4.33 -0.17 7.89
C ILE A 39 -3.56 0.67 6.86
N GLU A 40 -3.37 1.97 7.11
CA GLU A 40 -2.61 2.85 6.21
C GLU A 40 -1.10 2.56 6.19
N GLU A 41 -0.53 2.18 7.33
CA GLU A 41 0.88 1.83 7.49
C GLU A 41 1.16 0.36 7.12
N GLU A 42 0.13 -0.46 6.92
CA GLU A 42 0.31 -1.78 6.31
C GLU A 42 0.70 -1.51 4.84
N PRO A 43 1.97 -1.74 4.44
CA PRO A 43 2.28 -1.66 3.02
C PRO A 43 1.31 -2.60 2.33
N GLU A 44 0.70 -2.14 1.23
CA GLU A 44 -0.04 -2.98 0.28
C GLU A 44 0.89 -4.11 -0.17
N SER A 45 1.04 -5.14 0.66
CA SER A 45 1.75 -6.37 0.37
C SER A 45 0.90 -7.25 -0.56
N SER A 46 -0.31 -6.78 -0.89
CA SER A 46 -1.14 -7.18 -2.01
C SER A 46 -0.55 -6.72 -3.36
N GLY A 47 0.61 -7.28 -3.70
CA GLY A 47 0.81 -7.84 -5.03
C GLY A 47 0.69 -6.89 -6.22
N GLN A 48 1.29 -5.70 -6.17
CA GLN A 48 1.66 -5.07 -7.44
C GLN A 48 2.76 -5.93 -8.07
N SER A 49 2.38 -6.72 -9.05
CA SER A 49 3.35 -7.40 -9.90
C SER A 49 4.24 -6.35 -10.55
N VAL A 50 5.47 -6.72 -10.91
CA VAL A 50 6.31 -5.89 -11.79
C VAL A 50 5.55 -5.46 -13.05
N TYR A 51 4.61 -6.31 -13.51
CA TYR A 51 3.68 -5.96 -14.57
C TYR A 51 2.77 -4.77 -14.25
N ASP A 52 2.17 -4.72 -13.05
CA ASP A 52 1.27 -3.63 -12.66
C ASP A 52 2.01 -2.30 -12.51
N LEU A 53 3.28 -2.37 -12.07
CA LEU A 53 4.17 -1.21 -11.98
C LEU A 53 4.62 -0.67 -13.33
N ALA A 54 4.66 -1.52 -14.37
CA ALA A 54 5.12 -1.15 -15.71
C ALA A 54 3.99 -1.02 -16.73
N LYS A 55 2.73 -1.16 -16.31
CA LYS A 55 1.56 -1.19 -17.20
C LYS A 55 1.38 0.11 -17.99
N ASP A 56 1.73 1.24 -17.39
CA ASP A 56 1.72 2.57 -18.02
C ASP A 56 2.83 2.75 -19.05
N LEU A 57 3.91 1.98 -18.95
CA LEU A 57 4.99 1.92 -19.94
C LEU A 57 4.61 1.10 -21.18
N ILE A 58 3.65 0.17 -21.06
CA ILE A 58 3.16 -0.65 -22.16
C ILE A 58 2.11 0.16 -22.95
N GLN A 59 2.58 0.97 -23.90
CA GLN A 59 1.70 1.54 -24.91
C GLN A 59 1.55 0.57 -26.08
N PRO A 60 0.33 0.32 -26.61
CA PRO A 60 0.14 -0.38 -27.87
C PRO A 60 0.71 0.48 -29.00
N GLY A 61 1.98 0.27 -29.33
CA GLY A 61 2.68 0.95 -30.42
C GLY A 61 2.61 0.19 -31.73
N SER A 62 2.59 0.90 -32.86
CA SER A 62 2.93 0.33 -34.16
C SER A 62 4.46 0.19 -34.23
N GLY A 63 4.95 -1.04 -34.09
CA GLY A 63 6.37 -1.35 -34.17
C GLY A 63 6.63 -2.62 -34.98
N PRO A 64 7.87 -2.86 -35.43
CA PRO A 64 8.27 -4.12 -36.02
C PRO A 64 7.92 -5.28 -35.09
N LYS A 65 7.47 -6.40 -35.67
CA LYS A 65 7.06 -7.61 -34.93
C LYS A 65 8.15 -8.15 -33.99
N ASP A 66 9.41 -7.86 -34.28
CA ASP A 66 10.56 -8.28 -33.51
C ASP A 66 11.65 -7.20 -33.55
N LEU A 67 12.01 -6.68 -32.37
CA LEU A 67 13.12 -5.76 -32.18
C LEU A 67 14.35 -6.41 -31.54
N SER A 68 14.22 -7.63 -31.00
CA SER A 68 15.30 -8.27 -30.22
C SER A 68 16.16 -9.20 -31.07
N SER A 69 15.57 -9.89 -32.04
CA SER A 69 16.25 -10.99 -32.76
C SER A 69 16.54 -10.66 -34.22
N ASN A 70 16.15 -9.47 -34.69
CA ASN A 70 16.33 -9.06 -36.08
C ASN A 70 17.09 -7.72 -36.19
N PRO A 71 18.44 -7.78 -36.30
CA PRO A 71 19.32 -6.61 -36.32
C PRO A 71 19.00 -5.59 -37.42
N LYS A 72 18.31 -6.00 -38.49
CA LYS A 72 17.91 -5.10 -39.58
C LYS A 72 16.97 -3.99 -39.11
N HIS A 73 16.24 -4.19 -38.01
CA HIS A 73 15.31 -3.21 -37.45
C HIS A 73 15.96 -2.21 -36.49
N MET A 74 17.24 -2.40 -36.15
CA MET A 74 18.03 -1.45 -35.35
C MET A 74 18.92 -0.54 -36.20
N ARG A 75 18.87 -0.67 -37.54
CA ARG A 75 19.59 0.26 -38.42
C ARG A 75 19.06 1.66 -38.16
N ASP A 76 19.97 2.60 -37.94
CA ASP A 76 19.71 4.02 -37.66
C ASP A 76 19.13 4.32 -36.25
N TYR A 77 19.09 3.36 -35.34
CA TYR A 77 18.73 3.62 -33.94
C TYR A 77 19.86 4.39 -33.22
N GLY A 78 19.61 5.64 -32.83
CA GLY A 78 20.57 6.49 -32.13
C GLY A 78 21.54 7.26 -33.03
N SER A 79 21.23 7.37 -34.33
CA SER A 79 21.98 8.16 -35.33
C SER A 79 21.38 9.54 -35.56
#